data_AF-A0A3L7QCJ6-F1
#
_entry.id   AF-A0A3L7QCJ6-F1
#
_cell.length_a   1.000
_cell.length_b   1.000
_cell.length_c   1.000
_cell.angle_alpha   90.00
_cell.angle_beta   90.00
_cell.angle_gamma   90.00
#
_symmetry.space_group_name_H-M   'P 1'
#
loop_
_entity.id
_entity.type
_entity.pdbx_description
1 polymer ?
#
loop_
_entity_poly.entity_id
_entity_poly.type
_entity_poly.pdbx_seq_one_letter_code
_entity_poly.pdbx_strand_id
1 'polypeptide(L)'
;EKDTQVSFGAGLTAKPTAGNVKVKLVGIQEGQMAFCIHTKPADKNTKAKRLMRDPGGFTNNAIVQINGYDWFFGQGPYKFREKVQIDFLQDVNKHYNGHWLKMKQLIPESETPFLGKGYTSVWAMTNPSVEITQSLRIIPGAQTNKLDTVLVRYRIENRGNKNLTIGFRTLLDTFIGSNDGVPFLIPGDSELCSSSKIMNSAGVPDFLQALENNDLNNPGTVANLSLLNPGLEKPSKLTLGCWPDYRLEKILKDGDKCKEAFTLWDVPVAKINTLDPADSAVTMYWEPTLILPFKTREVGYSYGLGTFAGSQGQGQLALTAGGSFAPNGEFTLTAYVSGHTSKDTLDLILPEGFKLIEGSLKTSLRDSQSKYAISWKLKAPSSEGDFPFKIQSSKNFKEEIEIRIRKAILGGVFG
;
A
#
# COMPACT_ATOMS: atom_id res chain seq x y z
N GLU A 1 12.96 -10.71 -12.56
CA GLU A 1 11.52 -10.77 -12.93
C GLU A 1 11.31 -10.27 -14.37
N LYS A 2 11.20 -11.20 -15.33
CA LYS A 2 10.78 -10.92 -16.72
C LYS A 2 9.28 -11.23 -16.94
N ASP A 3 8.57 -11.70 -15.91
CA ASP A 3 7.21 -12.25 -15.99
C ASP A 3 6.26 -11.72 -14.90
N THR A 4 6.42 -10.47 -14.45
CA THR A 4 5.47 -9.85 -13.52
C THR A 4 4.16 -9.56 -14.25
N GLN A 5 3.05 -9.95 -13.62
CA GLN A 5 1.70 -9.78 -14.10
C GLN A 5 0.86 -9.07 -13.05
N VAL A 6 -0.18 -8.38 -13.52
CA VAL A 6 -1.19 -7.78 -12.67
C VAL A 6 -2.54 -8.35 -13.07
N SER A 7 -3.21 -9.00 -12.13
CA SER A 7 -4.60 -9.39 -12.26
C SER A 7 -5.49 -8.27 -11.72
N PHE A 8 -6.64 -8.07 -12.35
CA PHE A 8 -7.67 -7.15 -11.88
C PHE A 8 -8.94 -7.93 -11.57
N GLY A 9 -9.40 -7.79 -10.34
CA GLY A 9 -10.62 -8.40 -9.84
C GLY A 9 -11.72 -7.38 -9.59
N ALA A 10 -12.94 -7.88 -9.41
CA ALA A 10 -14.05 -7.15 -8.80
C ALA A 10 -14.71 -8.08 -7.77
N GLY A 11 -14.65 -7.73 -6.48
CA GLY A 11 -15.12 -8.63 -5.43
C GLY A 11 -14.58 -8.30 -4.05
N LEU A 12 -15.24 -8.87 -3.03
CA LEU A 12 -14.84 -8.81 -1.63
C LEU A 12 -15.13 -10.19 -1.03
N THR A 13 -14.14 -10.79 -0.36
CA THR A 13 -14.28 -12.09 0.29
C THR A 13 -13.48 -12.15 1.58
N ALA A 14 -13.99 -12.88 2.57
CA ALA A 14 -13.18 -13.27 3.73
C ALA A 14 -12.03 -14.19 3.31
N LYS A 15 -10.93 -14.20 4.07
CA LYS A 15 -9.92 -15.25 3.98
C LYS A 15 -10.59 -16.60 4.34
N PRO A 16 -10.18 -17.73 3.72
CA PRO A 16 -10.53 -19.04 4.25
C PRO A 16 -9.89 -19.16 5.63
N THR A 17 -10.66 -18.99 6.70
CA THR A 17 -10.17 -19.14 8.07
C THR A 17 -9.71 -20.59 8.27
N ALA A 18 -8.56 -20.78 8.95
CA ALA A 18 -8.11 -22.10 9.37
C ALA A 18 -9.09 -22.79 10.36
N GLY A 19 -10.09 -22.06 10.87
CA GLY A 19 -11.24 -22.58 11.61
C GLY A 19 -12.51 -22.59 10.76
N ASN A 20 -13.25 -23.69 10.82
CA ASN A 20 -14.55 -23.90 10.17
C ASN A 20 -15.65 -22.97 10.71
N VAL A 21 -15.55 -21.65 10.52
CA VAL A 21 -16.71 -20.76 10.71
C VAL A 21 -17.55 -20.84 9.45
N LYS A 22 -18.49 -21.79 9.41
CA LYS A 22 -19.60 -21.76 8.45
C LYS A 22 -20.48 -20.56 8.81
N VAL A 23 -20.17 -19.39 8.26
CA VAL A 23 -21.12 -18.27 8.24
C VAL A 23 -22.31 -18.75 7.39
N LYS A 24 -23.44 -19.06 8.03
CA LYS A 24 -24.63 -19.64 7.36
C LYS A 24 -25.38 -18.64 6.45
N LEU A 25 -24.90 -17.41 6.31
CA LEU A 25 -25.44 -16.38 5.43
C LEU A 25 -24.30 -15.53 4.88
N VAL A 26 -23.46 -16.10 4.01
CA VAL A 26 -22.45 -15.29 3.29
C VAL A 26 -23.18 -14.55 2.17
N GLY A 27 -23.60 -13.32 2.46
CA GLY A 27 -23.94 -12.37 1.41
C GLY A 27 -22.72 -12.18 0.50
N ILE A 28 -22.89 -12.33 -0.81
CA ILE A 28 -21.90 -11.86 -1.78
C ILE A 28 -22.22 -10.38 -1.98
N GLN A 29 -21.34 -9.51 -1.50
CA GLN A 29 -21.35 -8.10 -1.84
C GLN A 29 -20.74 -7.95 -3.24
N GLU A 30 -21.30 -7.10 -4.10
CA GLU A 30 -20.53 -6.62 -5.25
C GLU A 30 -19.36 -5.83 -4.67
N GLY A 31 -18.18 -6.43 -4.64
CA GLY A 31 -17.02 -5.79 -4.03
C GLY A 31 -16.44 -4.70 -4.91
N GLN A 32 -15.58 -3.89 -4.31
CA GLN A 32 -14.74 -2.94 -5.04
C GLN A 32 -13.88 -3.64 -6.11
N MET A 33 -13.39 -2.85 -7.06
CA MET A 33 -12.36 -3.34 -7.95
C MET A 33 -11.07 -3.53 -7.14
N ALA A 34 -10.42 -4.66 -7.37
CA ALA A 34 -9.24 -5.11 -6.67
C ALA A 34 -8.16 -5.52 -7.68
N PHE A 35 -6.96 -5.77 -7.19
CA PHE A 35 -5.85 -6.21 -8.02
C PHE A 35 -4.95 -7.16 -7.24
N CYS A 36 -4.13 -7.94 -7.94
CA CYS A 36 -3.02 -8.68 -7.34
C CYS A 36 -1.83 -8.61 -8.30
N ILE A 37 -0.63 -8.44 -7.74
CA ILE A 37 0.63 -8.45 -8.48
C ILE A 37 1.28 -9.78 -8.23
N HIS A 38 1.66 -10.48 -9.30
CA HIS A 38 2.13 -11.85 -9.21
C HIS A 38 3.09 -12.22 -10.32
N THR A 39 3.90 -13.24 -10.10
CA THR A 39 4.74 -13.82 -11.15
C THR A 39 3.90 -14.75 -12.03
N LYS A 40 4.34 -14.97 -13.26
CA LYS A 40 3.91 -16.16 -14.02
C LYS A 40 4.51 -17.41 -13.38
N PRO A 41 3.72 -18.47 -13.12
CA PRO A 41 4.26 -19.78 -12.76
C PRO A 41 5.23 -20.30 -13.84
N ALA A 42 6.31 -20.98 -13.42
CA ALA A 42 7.23 -21.62 -14.36
C ALA A 42 6.60 -22.87 -15.01
N ASP A 43 5.73 -23.57 -14.28
CA ASP A 43 4.98 -24.74 -14.73
C ASP A 43 3.63 -24.86 -13.98
N LYS A 44 2.86 -25.94 -14.25
CA LYS A 44 1.56 -26.18 -13.63
C LYS A 44 1.61 -26.55 -12.14
N ASN A 45 2.79 -26.95 -11.63
CA ASN A 45 2.99 -27.43 -10.27
C ASN A 45 3.55 -26.35 -9.35
N THR A 46 4.15 -25.31 -9.92
CA THR A 46 4.69 -24.16 -9.18
C THR A 46 3.60 -23.11 -8.93
N LYS A 47 3.48 -22.67 -7.68
CA LYS A 47 2.59 -21.55 -7.34
C LYS A 47 3.25 -20.23 -7.75
N ALA A 48 2.45 -19.32 -8.29
CA ALA A 48 2.89 -17.94 -8.51
C ALA A 48 3.30 -17.30 -7.17
N LYS A 49 4.42 -16.56 -7.18
CA LYS A 49 4.70 -15.61 -6.11
C LYS A 49 3.74 -14.43 -6.26
N ARG A 50 3.22 -13.93 -5.15
CA ARG A 50 2.19 -12.89 -5.12
C ARG A 50 2.55 -11.84 -4.10
N LEU A 51 2.05 -10.63 -4.28
CA LEU A 51 2.13 -9.56 -3.27
C LEU A 51 0.85 -9.45 -2.44
N MET A 52 -0.13 -10.33 -2.68
CA MET A 52 -1.38 -10.41 -1.93
C MET A 52 -1.86 -11.86 -1.84
N ARG A 53 -2.68 -12.16 -0.84
CA ARG A 53 -3.13 -13.52 -0.53
C ARG A 53 -4.04 -14.08 -1.61
N ASP A 54 -5.01 -13.28 -2.02
CA ASP A 54 -5.99 -13.64 -3.04
C ASP A 54 -5.47 -13.26 -4.44
N PRO A 55 -5.56 -14.15 -5.45
CA PRO A 55 -5.08 -13.87 -6.80
C PRO A 55 -5.90 -12.80 -7.55
N GLY A 56 -7.06 -12.40 -7.04
CA GLY A 56 -7.85 -11.25 -7.54
C GLY A 56 -7.81 -10.03 -6.61
N GLY A 57 -7.15 -10.13 -5.45
CA GLY A 57 -7.08 -9.08 -4.43
C GLY A 57 -8.32 -8.94 -3.54
N PHE A 58 -9.20 -9.93 -3.50
CA PHE A 58 -10.53 -9.83 -2.87
C PHE A 58 -10.55 -9.79 -1.35
N THR A 59 -9.42 -10.05 -0.69
CA THR A 59 -9.33 -9.97 0.78
C THR A 59 -9.22 -8.54 1.28
N ASN A 60 -8.91 -7.57 0.42
CA ASN A 60 -8.71 -6.17 0.78
C ASN A 60 -10.02 -5.38 0.73
N ASN A 61 -10.17 -4.39 1.60
CA ASN A 61 -11.35 -3.52 1.62
C ASN A 61 -10.99 -2.03 1.64
N ALA A 62 -11.94 -1.21 1.21
CA ALA A 62 -11.91 0.24 1.39
C ALA A 62 -13.21 0.72 2.02
N ILE A 63 -13.09 1.64 2.97
CA ILE A 63 -14.20 2.26 3.69
C ILE A 63 -14.18 3.75 3.40
N VAL A 64 -15.35 4.32 3.10
CA VAL A 64 -15.58 5.75 3.15
C VAL A 64 -16.36 6.05 4.42
N GLN A 65 -15.88 6.99 5.22
CA GLN A 65 -16.62 7.49 6.38
C GLN A 65 -17.22 8.84 6.01
N ILE A 66 -18.54 8.99 6.11
CA ILE A 66 -19.24 10.23 5.77
C ILE A 66 -20.04 10.68 6.99
N ASN A 67 -19.74 11.88 7.50
CA ASN A 67 -20.35 12.45 8.70
C ASN A 67 -20.35 11.47 9.90
N GLY A 68 -19.27 10.68 10.04
CA GLY A 68 -19.12 9.70 11.12
C GLY A 68 -19.75 8.32 10.85
N TYR A 69 -20.38 8.10 9.69
CA TYR A 69 -20.93 6.80 9.30
C TYR A 69 -20.03 6.07 8.32
N ASP A 70 -19.76 4.80 8.58
CA ASP A 70 -18.89 3.95 7.77
C ASP A 70 -19.66 3.27 6.64
N TRP A 71 -19.10 3.28 5.44
CA TRP A 71 -19.65 2.61 4.27
C TRP A 71 -18.54 1.87 3.53
N PHE A 72 -18.83 0.65 3.08
CA PHE A 72 -17.90 -0.01 2.16
C PHE A 72 -17.91 0.71 0.82
N PHE A 73 -16.74 1.10 0.34
CA PHE A 73 -16.65 1.53 -1.06
C PHE A 73 -17.04 0.37 -1.96
N GLY A 74 -17.97 0.64 -2.88
CA GLY A 74 -18.51 -0.38 -3.74
C GLY A 74 -19.64 -1.20 -3.14
N GLN A 75 -20.08 -0.91 -1.91
CA GLN A 75 -21.22 -1.62 -1.31
C GLN A 75 -22.38 -1.66 -2.31
N GLY A 76 -22.84 -2.88 -2.57
CA GLY A 76 -24.04 -3.24 -3.33
C GLY A 76 -25.20 -3.60 -2.39
N PRO A 77 -26.43 -3.76 -2.90
CA PRO A 77 -27.46 -4.48 -2.16
C PRO A 77 -26.96 -5.91 -1.86
N TYR A 78 -27.29 -6.44 -0.69
CA TYR A 78 -27.01 -7.81 -0.29
C TYR A 78 -27.55 -8.80 -1.32
N LYS A 79 -26.66 -9.64 -1.85
CA LYS A 79 -27.02 -10.82 -2.67
C LYS A 79 -26.69 -12.08 -1.88
N PHE A 80 -27.62 -13.01 -1.79
CA PHE A 80 -27.39 -14.27 -1.07
C PHE A 80 -27.10 -15.39 -2.07
N ARG A 81 -26.19 -16.31 -1.71
CA ARG A 81 -25.88 -17.50 -2.53
C ARG A 81 -27.07 -18.44 -2.67
N GLU A 82 -27.89 -18.51 -1.63
CA GLU A 82 -29.12 -19.29 -1.61
C GLU A 82 -30.32 -18.40 -1.95
N LYS A 83 -31.36 -19.00 -2.57
CA LYS A 83 -32.63 -18.29 -2.80
C LYS A 83 -33.24 -17.94 -1.44
N VAL A 84 -33.36 -16.66 -1.16
CA VAL A 84 -34.06 -16.10 -0.01
C VAL A 84 -35.36 -15.44 -0.48
N GLN A 85 -36.33 -15.25 0.44
CA GLN A 85 -37.60 -14.61 0.11
C GLN A 85 -37.39 -13.16 -0.38
N ILE A 86 -38.20 -12.72 -1.36
CA ILE A 86 -38.10 -11.38 -1.97
C ILE A 86 -38.34 -10.29 -0.93
N ASP A 87 -39.33 -10.45 -0.05
CA ASP A 87 -39.65 -9.46 0.98
C ASP A 87 -38.50 -9.31 1.98
N PHE A 88 -37.82 -10.41 2.31
CA PHE A 88 -36.60 -10.38 3.11
C PHE A 88 -35.47 -9.64 2.39
N LEU A 89 -35.26 -9.91 1.09
CA LEU A 89 -34.28 -9.18 0.27
C LEU A 89 -34.57 -7.68 0.20
N GLN A 90 -35.84 -7.29 0.08
CA GLN A 90 -36.25 -5.89 0.07
C GLN A 90 -36.03 -5.25 1.44
N ASP A 91 -36.39 -5.94 2.53
CA ASP A 91 -36.25 -5.44 3.88
C ASP A 91 -34.77 -5.23 4.27
N VAL A 92 -33.89 -6.21 3.98
CA VAL A 92 -32.45 -6.08 4.29
C VAL A 92 -31.74 -5.05 3.40
N ASN A 93 -32.30 -4.71 2.25
CA ASN A 93 -31.72 -3.72 1.32
C ASN A 93 -32.41 -2.35 1.37
N LYS A 94 -33.44 -2.15 2.19
CA LYS A 94 -34.20 -0.88 2.21
C LYS A 94 -33.38 0.34 2.66
N HIS A 95 -32.27 0.12 3.38
CA HIS A 95 -31.35 1.16 3.85
C HIS A 95 -30.06 1.23 3.02
N TYR A 96 -29.99 0.48 1.92
CA TYR A 96 -28.87 0.53 1.02
C TYR A 96 -28.80 1.89 0.30
N ASN A 97 -27.61 2.47 0.23
CA ASN A 97 -27.43 3.86 -0.20
C ASN A 97 -26.42 4.04 -1.35
N GLY A 98 -25.64 3.00 -1.67
CA GLY A 98 -24.67 3.03 -2.78
C GLY A 98 -25.28 2.65 -4.13
N HIS A 99 -24.50 2.63 -5.20
CA HIS A 99 -24.68 1.84 -6.42
C HIS A 99 -23.52 2.10 -7.39
N TRP A 100 -23.23 1.13 -8.27
CA TRP A 100 -22.25 1.32 -9.33
C TRP A 100 -22.87 2.09 -10.50
N LEU A 101 -22.29 3.24 -10.84
CA LEU A 101 -22.54 3.93 -12.11
C LEU A 101 -21.70 3.31 -13.24
N LYS A 102 -20.47 2.90 -12.90
CA LYS A 102 -19.54 2.18 -13.79
C LYS A 102 -18.80 1.15 -12.97
N MET A 103 -18.63 -0.07 -13.50
CA MET A 103 -17.80 -1.09 -12.87
C MET A 103 -16.78 -1.63 -13.84
N LYS A 104 -15.50 -1.57 -13.46
CA LYS A 104 -14.35 -2.17 -14.16
C LYS A 104 -14.32 -1.84 -15.65
N GLN A 105 -14.52 -0.57 -16.00
CA GLN A 105 -14.41 -0.06 -17.36
C GLN A 105 -12.93 0.10 -17.73
N LEU A 106 -12.54 -0.37 -18.91
CA LEU A 106 -11.17 -0.21 -19.39
C LEU A 106 -10.88 1.29 -19.59
N ILE A 107 -9.75 1.77 -19.08
CA ILE A 107 -9.32 3.13 -19.37
C ILE A 107 -8.52 3.09 -20.69
N PRO A 108 -8.94 3.83 -21.74
CA PRO A 108 -8.31 3.78 -23.06
C PRO A 108 -6.79 3.99 -23.01
N GLU A 109 -6.06 3.24 -23.82
CA GLU A 109 -4.59 3.38 -23.94
C GLU A 109 -4.20 4.67 -24.67
N SER A 110 -5.09 5.21 -25.49
CA SER A 110 -4.90 6.46 -26.25
C SER A 110 -4.68 7.69 -25.38
N GLU A 111 -5.03 7.62 -24.09
CA GLU A 111 -4.80 8.72 -23.13
C GLU A 111 -3.36 8.69 -22.56
N THR A 112 -2.69 7.52 -22.54
CA THR A 112 -1.33 7.34 -22.01
C THR A 112 -0.61 6.08 -22.52
N PRO A 113 0.17 6.16 -23.61
CA PRO A 113 0.80 4.98 -24.22
C PRO A 113 1.96 4.37 -23.40
N PHE A 114 2.46 5.08 -22.38
CA PHE A 114 3.58 4.66 -21.52
C PHE A 114 3.10 4.01 -20.20
N LEU A 115 1.80 3.99 -19.95
CA LEU A 115 1.20 3.27 -18.82
C LEU A 115 0.67 1.93 -19.29
N GLY A 116 0.65 0.96 -18.38
CA GLY A 116 0.05 -0.33 -18.67
C GLY A 116 -1.47 -0.27 -18.60
N LYS A 117 -2.07 -1.46 -18.66
CA LYS A 117 -3.51 -1.65 -18.54
C LYS A 117 -4.06 -0.97 -17.29
N GLY A 118 -5.25 -0.40 -17.40
CA GLY A 118 -5.92 0.24 -16.27
C GLY A 118 -7.43 0.18 -16.41
N TYR A 119 -8.09 0.27 -15.26
CA TYR A 119 -9.53 0.17 -15.15
C TYR A 119 -10.07 1.25 -14.22
N THR A 120 -11.32 1.63 -14.42
CA THR A 120 -12.03 2.56 -13.57
C THR A 120 -13.41 2.03 -13.17
N SER A 121 -13.80 2.34 -11.94
CA SER A 121 -15.15 2.12 -11.42
C SER A 121 -15.63 3.40 -10.78
N VAL A 122 -16.93 3.67 -10.89
CA VAL A 122 -17.59 4.83 -10.30
C VAL A 122 -18.74 4.32 -9.43
N TRP A 123 -18.63 4.56 -8.13
CA TRP A 123 -19.65 4.23 -7.15
C TRP A 123 -20.29 5.52 -6.64
N ALA A 124 -21.62 5.55 -6.55
CA ALA A 124 -22.37 6.71 -6.12
C ALA A 124 -23.24 6.40 -4.90
N MET A 125 -23.40 7.38 -4.03
CA MET A 125 -24.37 7.40 -2.95
C MET A 125 -25.40 8.49 -3.21
N THR A 126 -26.65 8.26 -2.78
CA THR A 126 -27.74 9.24 -3.01
C THR A 126 -27.99 10.14 -1.81
N ASN A 127 -27.80 9.65 -0.59
CA ASN A 127 -28.04 10.44 0.62
C ASN A 127 -27.05 10.12 1.77
N PRO A 128 -25.94 10.85 1.91
CA PRO A 128 -25.58 12.06 1.17
C PRO A 128 -25.13 11.77 -0.26
N SER A 129 -25.28 12.75 -1.15
CA SER A 129 -24.88 12.64 -2.55
C SER A 129 -23.35 12.71 -2.69
N VAL A 130 -22.73 11.55 -2.88
CA VAL A 130 -21.27 11.38 -2.99
C VAL A 130 -20.97 10.48 -4.17
N GLU A 131 -19.97 10.83 -4.96
CA GLU A 131 -19.46 9.99 -6.04
C GLU A 131 -17.99 9.67 -5.79
N ILE A 132 -17.62 8.40 -5.85
CA ILE A 132 -16.25 7.94 -5.69
C ILE A 132 -15.83 7.23 -6.96
N THR A 133 -14.88 7.82 -7.67
CA THR A 133 -14.23 7.20 -8.83
C THR A 133 -12.95 6.53 -8.38
N GLN A 134 -12.88 5.21 -8.49
CA GLN A 134 -11.65 4.46 -8.33
C GLN A 134 -10.99 4.27 -9.70
N SER A 135 -9.68 4.49 -9.75
CA SER A 135 -8.83 4.16 -10.91
C SER A 135 -7.68 3.27 -10.45
N LEU A 136 -7.53 2.11 -11.09
CA LEU A 136 -6.38 1.24 -10.93
C LEU A 136 -5.61 1.25 -12.24
N ARG A 137 -4.32 1.59 -12.20
CA ARG A 137 -3.48 1.68 -13.38
C ARG A 137 -2.12 1.04 -13.14
N ILE A 138 -1.67 0.18 -14.05
CA ILE A 138 -0.29 -0.30 -14.02
C ILE A 138 0.62 0.85 -14.45
N ILE A 139 1.55 1.21 -13.58
CA ILE A 139 2.55 2.25 -13.80
C ILE A 139 3.96 1.63 -13.71
N PRO A 140 4.98 2.28 -14.29
CA PRO A 140 6.36 1.92 -14.01
C PRO A 140 6.66 2.03 -12.51
N GLY A 141 7.21 0.98 -11.90
CA GLY A 141 7.68 1.02 -10.53
C GLY A 141 8.81 2.03 -10.39
N ALA A 142 8.74 2.82 -9.32
CA ALA A 142 9.65 3.94 -9.08
C ALA A 142 11.13 3.51 -9.03
N GLN A 143 11.40 2.28 -8.57
CA GLN A 143 12.74 1.71 -8.45
C GLN A 143 13.11 0.78 -9.63
N THR A 144 12.15 0.04 -10.17
CA THR A 144 12.38 -0.98 -11.21
C THR A 144 12.29 -0.43 -12.62
N ASN A 145 11.57 0.67 -12.81
CA ASN A 145 11.14 1.22 -14.09
C ASN A 145 10.41 0.21 -15.00
N LYS A 146 9.78 -0.81 -14.41
CA LYS A 146 8.99 -1.83 -15.11
C LYS A 146 7.52 -1.66 -14.77
N LEU A 147 6.63 -2.13 -15.65
CA LEU A 147 5.18 -2.15 -15.41
C LEU A 147 4.80 -3.22 -14.37
N ASP A 148 5.18 -2.98 -13.11
CA ASP A 148 5.06 -3.91 -11.97
C ASP A 148 4.44 -3.28 -10.73
N THR A 149 3.89 -2.07 -10.88
CA THR A 149 3.31 -1.28 -9.80
C THR A 149 1.92 -0.85 -10.21
N VAL A 150 0.96 -0.90 -9.29
CA VAL A 150 -0.40 -0.39 -9.51
C VAL A 150 -0.57 0.91 -8.74
N LEU A 151 -0.92 1.98 -9.45
CA LEU A 151 -1.44 3.21 -8.87
C LEU A 151 -2.92 3.02 -8.54
N VAL A 152 -3.28 3.23 -7.28
CA VAL A 152 -4.64 3.17 -6.75
C VAL A 152 -5.07 4.58 -6.40
N ARG A 153 -6.02 5.13 -7.16
CA ARG A 153 -6.56 6.49 -6.95
C ARG A 153 -8.04 6.42 -6.62
N TYR A 154 -8.46 7.25 -5.67
CA TYR A 154 -9.86 7.53 -5.38
C TYR A 154 -10.10 9.03 -5.51
N ARG A 155 -10.97 9.41 -6.43
CA ARG A 155 -11.51 10.76 -6.55
C ARG A 155 -12.87 10.78 -5.86
N ILE A 156 -12.95 11.49 -4.74
CA ILE A 156 -14.12 11.56 -3.86
C ILE A 156 -14.78 12.92 -4.05
N GLU A 157 -15.99 12.94 -4.59
CA GLU A 157 -16.71 14.16 -4.93
C GLU A 157 -17.99 14.30 -4.11
N ASN A 158 -18.17 15.47 -3.49
CA ASN A 158 -19.43 15.86 -2.90
C ASN A 158 -20.33 16.40 -4.02
N ARG A 159 -21.28 15.59 -4.49
CA ARG A 159 -22.24 15.97 -5.55
C ARG A 159 -23.47 16.69 -4.99
N GLY A 160 -23.57 16.82 -3.66
CA GLY A 160 -24.66 17.47 -2.97
C GLY A 160 -24.46 18.97 -2.77
N ASN A 161 -25.48 19.60 -2.19
CA ASN A 161 -25.51 21.03 -1.84
C ASN A 161 -25.20 21.31 -0.36
N LYS A 162 -24.79 20.29 0.41
CA LYS A 162 -24.42 20.42 1.83
C LYS A 162 -22.94 20.12 2.01
N ASN A 163 -22.33 20.76 3.00
CA ASN A 163 -21.01 20.40 3.49
C ASN A 163 -21.02 18.95 4.00
N LEU A 164 -20.00 18.18 3.64
CA LEU A 164 -19.80 16.82 4.13
C LEU A 164 -18.42 16.68 4.76
N THR A 165 -18.34 15.94 5.86
CA THR A 165 -17.06 15.52 6.43
C THR A 165 -16.79 14.10 5.94
N ILE A 166 -15.80 13.93 5.06
CA ILE A 166 -15.53 12.64 4.41
C ILE A 166 -14.10 12.18 4.70
N GLY A 167 -13.97 10.97 5.24
CA GLY A 167 -12.72 10.23 5.39
C GLY A 167 -12.68 9.03 4.46
N PHE A 168 -11.48 8.53 4.20
CA PHE A 168 -11.27 7.32 3.40
C PHE A 168 -10.23 6.40 4.05
N ARG A 169 -10.41 5.08 3.94
CA ARG A 169 -9.56 4.10 4.61
C ARG A 169 -9.37 2.86 3.77
N THR A 170 -8.15 2.45 3.49
CA THR A 170 -7.85 1.19 2.79
C THR A 170 -7.13 0.22 3.69
N LEU A 171 -7.56 -1.04 3.69
CA LEU A 171 -6.94 -2.15 4.41
C LEU A 171 -6.33 -3.11 3.39
N LEU A 172 -5.03 -3.35 3.50
CA LEU A 172 -4.25 -4.17 2.60
C LEU A 172 -3.59 -5.32 3.36
N ASP A 173 -3.91 -6.53 2.96
CA ASP A 173 -3.31 -7.80 3.36
C ASP A 173 -1.91 -7.95 2.72
N THR A 174 -0.89 -8.20 3.54
CA THR A 174 0.50 -8.30 3.08
C THR A 174 1.00 -9.74 3.08
N PHE A 175 0.48 -10.52 2.14
CA PHE A 175 1.03 -11.84 1.80
C PHE A 175 2.08 -11.71 0.68
N ILE A 176 3.36 -11.73 1.05
CA ILE A 176 4.48 -11.49 0.14
C ILE A 176 5.21 -12.80 -0.16
N GLY A 177 5.15 -13.22 -1.42
CA GLY A 177 5.70 -14.48 -1.89
C GLY A 177 4.98 -15.67 -1.25
N SER A 178 5.56 -16.17 -0.15
CA SER A 178 5.04 -17.28 0.64
C SER A 178 4.78 -16.94 2.11
N ASN A 179 5.07 -15.70 2.54
CA ASN A 179 4.95 -15.25 3.93
C ASN A 179 3.69 -14.36 4.12
N ASP A 180 2.83 -14.73 5.07
CA ASP A 180 1.60 -13.99 5.45
C ASP A 180 1.84 -13.00 6.62
N GLY A 181 2.93 -13.17 7.37
CA GLY A 181 3.30 -12.35 8.54
C GLY A 181 4.58 -11.56 8.29
N VAL A 182 4.63 -10.78 7.22
CA VAL A 182 5.86 -10.14 6.74
C VAL A 182 6.33 -9.00 7.64
N PRO A 183 7.65 -8.84 7.83
CA PRO A 183 8.20 -7.64 8.45
C PRO A 183 8.14 -6.44 7.50
N PHE A 184 8.02 -5.26 8.10
CA PHE A 184 8.03 -3.99 7.38
C PHE A 184 9.33 -3.23 7.58
N LEU A 185 9.82 -2.73 6.48
CA LEU A 185 10.96 -1.85 6.38
C LEU A 185 10.43 -0.42 6.28
N ILE A 186 10.72 0.39 7.29
CA ILE A 186 10.20 1.76 7.45
C ILE A 186 11.38 2.74 7.42
N PRO A 187 11.40 3.72 6.50
CA PRO A 187 12.43 4.75 6.49
C PRO A 187 12.49 5.49 7.83
N GLY A 188 13.69 5.62 8.40
CA GLY A 188 13.94 6.32 9.67
C GLY A 188 13.72 5.47 10.93
N ASP A 189 13.23 4.25 10.80
CA ASP A 189 13.01 3.36 11.95
C ASP A 189 14.27 2.68 12.44
N SER A 190 14.26 2.37 13.74
CA SER A 190 15.34 1.68 14.39
C SER A 190 15.44 0.20 14.05
N GLU A 191 14.36 -0.45 13.62
CA GLU A 191 14.31 -1.89 13.37
C GLU A 191 13.32 -2.22 12.26
N LEU A 192 13.47 -3.41 11.66
CA LEU A 192 12.39 -3.99 10.87
C LEU A 192 11.18 -4.20 11.79
N CYS A 193 10.03 -3.66 11.40
CA CYS A 193 8.80 -3.78 12.16
C CYS A 193 8.17 -5.16 11.90
N SER A 194 8.42 -6.10 12.81
CA SER A 194 7.81 -7.45 12.82
C SER A 194 6.71 -7.59 13.89
N SER A 195 6.34 -6.49 14.55
CA SER A 195 5.32 -6.45 15.60
C SER A 195 4.11 -5.63 15.15
N SER A 196 3.98 -4.40 15.59
CA SER A 196 2.91 -3.48 15.18
C SER A 196 3.41 -2.05 15.26
N LYS A 197 2.88 -1.16 14.44
CA LYS A 197 3.22 0.26 14.50
C LYS A 197 2.04 1.14 14.12
N ILE A 198 1.90 2.27 14.81
CA ILE A 198 0.95 3.34 14.47
C ILE A 198 1.77 4.58 14.13
N MET A 199 1.49 5.18 12.98
CA MET A 199 2.14 6.38 12.48
C MET A 199 1.07 7.41 12.12
N ASN A 200 1.29 8.67 12.51
CA ASN A 200 0.34 9.77 12.29
C ASN A 200 1.05 10.97 11.67
N SER A 201 0.36 11.67 10.78
CA SER A 201 0.76 12.91 10.11
C SER A 201 2.22 12.87 9.64
N ALA A 202 3.09 13.70 10.23
CA ALA A 202 4.51 13.78 9.90
C ALA A 202 5.28 12.46 10.11
N GLY A 203 4.77 11.56 10.95
CA GLY A 203 5.35 10.23 11.18
C GLY A 203 4.99 9.19 10.10
N VAL A 204 4.06 9.48 9.18
CA VAL A 204 3.78 8.59 8.04
C VAL A 204 4.88 8.80 7.00
N PRO A 205 5.64 7.77 6.59
CA PRO A 205 6.74 7.92 5.63
C PRO A 205 6.20 8.09 4.20
N ASP A 206 7.03 8.53 3.26
CA ASP A 206 6.63 8.64 1.85
C ASP A 206 6.46 7.27 1.17
N PHE A 207 7.12 6.26 1.72
CA PHE A 207 7.02 4.87 1.31
C PHE A 207 7.41 3.94 2.47
N LEU A 208 7.09 2.66 2.33
CA LEU A 208 7.62 1.57 3.13
C LEU A 208 7.71 0.31 2.27
N GLN A 209 8.48 -0.68 2.72
CA GLN A 209 8.57 -1.96 2.03
C GLN A 209 8.13 -3.10 2.95
N ALA A 210 7.52 -4.13 2.35
CA ALA A 210 7.25 -5.40 3.01
C ALA A 210 8.20 -6.45 2.43
N LEU A 211 8.92 -7.16 3.30
CA LEU A 211 9.94 -8.13 2.88
C LEU A 211 9.40 -9.55 3.07
N GLU A 212 9.55 -10.43 2.08
CA GLU A 212 9.21 -11.86 2.23
C GLU A 212 9.95 -12.48 3.42
N ASN A 213 11.21 -12.10 3.65
CA ASN A 213 12.04 -12.57 4.75
C ASN A 213 12.56 -11.42 5.63
N ASN A 214 12.84 -11.72 6.91
CA ASN A 214 13.50 -10.80 7.85
C ASN A 214 15.03 -10.68 7.63
N ASP A 215 15.54 -11.19 6.50
CA ASP A 215 16.96 -11.12 6.14
C ASP A 215 17.21 -10.05 5.08
N LEU A 216 18.20 -9.17 5.29
CA LEU A 216 18.54 -8.12 4.30
C LEU A 216 19.48 -8.66 3.22
N ASN A 217 20.22 -9.75 3.50
CA ASN A 217 20.99 -10.46 2.48
C ASN A 217 20.09 -11.20 1.49
N ASN A 218 18.94 -11.66 1.99
CA ASN A 218 18.00 -12.44 1.21
C ASN A 218 16.57 -12.09 1.62
N PRO A 219 16.09 -10.87 1.31
CA PRO A 219 14.74 -10.44 1.67
C PRO A 219 13.66 -11.20 0.92
N GLY A 220 14.04 -12.04 -0.05
CA GLY A 220 13.12 -12.71 -0.96
C GLY A 220 12.44 -11.67 -1.85
N THR A 221 11.12 -11.79 -1.99
CA THR A 221 10.30 -10.81 -2.70
C THR A 221 10.12 -9.56 -1.85
N VAL A 222 10.26 -8.38 -2.47
CA VAL A 222 10.04 -7.09 -1.81
C VAL A 222 8.82 -6.42 -2.44
N ALA A 223 7.83 -6.08 -1.62
CA ALA A 223 6.75 -5.20 -2.04
C ALA A 223 7.06 -3.77 -1.61
N ASN A 224 6.88 -2.81 -2.51
CA ASN A 224 6.98 -1.39 -2.23
C ASN A 224 5.58 -0.77 -2.16
N LEU A 225 5.31 -0.09 -1.04
CA LEU A 225 4.12 0.73 -0.85
C LEU A 225 4.53 2.19 -0.82
N SER A 226 4.21 2.95 -1.87
CA SER A 226 4.43 4.39 -1.92
C SER A 226 3.15 5.12 -1.52
N LEU A 227 3.27 5.94 -0.47
CA LEU A 227 2.19 6.69 0.15
C LEU A 227 2.12 8.13 -0.38
N LEU A 228 3.25 8.67 -0.84
CA LEU A 228 3.32 9.96 -1.52
C LEU A 228 3.33 9.78 -3.04
N ASN A 229 2.25 10.16 -3.71
CA ASN A 229 2.13 10.09 -5.17
C ASN A 229 1.74 11.48 -5.73
N PRO A 230 2.27 11.90 -6.90
CA PRO A 230 1.95 13.21 -7.47
C PRO A 230 0.44 13.43 -7.63
N GLY A 231 -0.05 14.59 -7.18
CA GLY A 231 -1.46 14.99 -7.30
C GLY A 231 -2.42 14.28 -6.34
N LEU A 232 -1.93 13.38 -5.47
CA LEU A 232 -2.75 12.66 -4.51
C LEU A 232 -2.39 13.07 -3.09
N GLU A 233 -3.41 13.23 -2.26
CA GLU A 233 -3.22 13.41 -0.83
C GLU A 233 -2.63 12.11 -0.23
N LYS A 234 -1.55 12.26 0.54
CA LYS A 234 -0.92 11.18 1.30
C LYS A 234 -1.76 10.84 2.53
N PRO A 235 -1.86 9.55 2.95
CA PRO A 235 -2.60 9.21 4.16
C PRO A 235 -1.99 9.90 5.38
N SER A 236 -2.86 10.43 6.24
CA SER A 236 -2.51 11.09 7.48
C SER A 236 -2.33 10.12 8.64
N LYS A 237 -2.75 8.86 8.51
CA LYS A 237 -2.47 7.81 9.49
C LYS A 237 -2.23 6.48 8.80
N LEU A 238 -1.29 5.72 9.35
CA LEU A 238 -0.88 4.42 8.84
C LEU A 238 -0.71 3.46 10.03
N THR A 239 -1.28 2.27 9.93
CA THR A 239 -1.09 1.21 10.94
C THR A 239 -0.54 -0.05 10.30
N LEU A 240 0.42 -0.67 10.97
CA LEU A 240 0.98 -1.98 10.67
C LEU A 240 0.65 -2.91 11.81
N GLY A 241 0.17 -4.12 11.52
CA GLY A 241 -0.22 -5.04 12.57
C GLY A 241 -0.79 -6.35 12.04
N CYS A 242 -1.42 -7.10 12.94
CA CYS A 242 -2.11 -8.32 12.58
C CYS A 242 -3.34 -8.03 11.70
N TRP A 243 -3.58 -8.87 10.70
CA TRP A 243 -4.83 -8.88 9.95
C TRP A 243 -6.02 -9.03 10.93
N PRO A 244 -7.13 -8.28 10.76
CA PRO A 244 -8.24 -8.27 11.72
C PRO A 244 -9.13 -9.53 11.61
N ASP A 245 -8.53 -10.70 11.77
CA ASP A 245 -9.17 -12.02 11.75
C ASP A 245 -10.11 -12.19 12.96
N TYR A 246 -11.23 -12.90 12.78
CA TYR A 246 -12.19 -13.16 13.87
C TYR A 246 -11.57 -13.86 15.10
N ARG A 247 -10.45 -14.58 14.94
CA ARG A 247 -9.68 -15.16 16.04
C ARG A 247 -9.06 -14.09 16.93
N LEU A 248 -8.68 -12.95 16.35
CA LEU A 248 -8.07 -11.83 17.06
C LEU A 248 -9.08 -11.17 18.01
N GLU A 249 -10.36 -11.16 17.64
CA GLU A 249 -11.46 -10.67 18.48
C GLU A 249 -11.47 -11.34 19.86
N LYS A 250 -11.26 -12.66 19.91
CA LYS A 250 -11.22 -13.44 21.16
C LYS A 250 -10.07 -13.04 22.08
N ILE A 251 -8.99 -12.52 21.51
CA ILE A 251 -7.77 -12.10 22.22
C ILE A 251 -7.92 -10.65 22.67
N LEU A 252 -8.31 -9.75 21.76
CA LEU A 252 -8.38 -8.32 22.01
C LEU A 252 -9.63 -7.88 22.77
N LYS A 253 -10.73 -8.64 22.66
CA LYS A 253 -12.06 -8.27 23.21
C LYS A 253 -12.48 -6.86 22.77
N ASP A 254 -12.26 -6.54 21.51
CA ASP A 254 -12.37 -5.20 20.93
C ASP A 254 -13.81 -4.78 20.54
N GLY A 255 -14.80 -5.58 20.89
CA GLY A 255 -16.21 -5.31 20.63
C GLY A 255 -16.64 -5.66 19.20
N ASP A 256 -16.26 -6.85 18.72
CA ASP A 256 -16.68 -7.38 17.40
C ASP A 256 -16.21 -6.49 16.22
N LYS A 257 -15.01 -5.90 16.36
CA LYS A 257 -14.39 -5.09 15.31
C LYS A 257 -13.62 -5.93 14.30
N CYS A 258 -12.94 -6.99 14.74
CA CYS A 258 -12.18 -7.88 13.85
C CYS A 258 -13.09 -8.76 12.99
N LYS A 259 -13.32 -8.35 11.74
CA LYS A 259 -14.24 -9.02 10.80
C LYS A 259 -13.61 -9.36 9.46
N GLU A 260 -12.31 -9.64 9.43
CA GLU A 260 -11.54 -9.91 8.20
C GLU A 260 -11.69 -8.73 7.22
N ALA A 261 -11.92 -9.04 5.94
CA ALA A 261 -12.25 -8.10 4.87
C ALA A 261 -13.55 -7.30 5.11
N PHE A 262 -14.32 -7.61 6.15
CA PHE A 262 -15.52 -6.88 6.56
C PHE A 262 -15.32 -5.97 7.79
N THR A 263 -14.06 -5.78 8.21
CA THR A 263 -13.73 -4.79 9.24
C THR A 263 -14.04 -3.37 8.74
N LEU A 264 -14.76 -2.58 9.54
CA LEU A 264 -15.18 -1.21 9.21
C LEU A 264 -14.04 -0.18 9.40
N TRP A 265 -14.34 1.09 9.69
CA TRP A 265 -13.33 2.14 9.76
C TRP A 265 -12.22 1.83 10.76
N ASP A 266 -12.60 1.51 11.99
CA ASP A 266 -11.68 1.19 13.07
C ASP A 266 -11.09 -0.22 12.91
N VAL A 267 -9.87 -0.31 12.39
CA VAL A 267 -9.11 -1.56 12.39
C VAL A 267 -8.31 -1.69 13.69
N PRO A 268 -8.57 -2.73 14.52
CA PRO A 268 -7.78 -3.01 15.72
C PRO A 268 -6.32 -3.29 15.37
N VAL A 269 -5.39 -2.78 16.18
CA VAL A 269 -3.95 -2.95 15.95
C VAL A 269 -3.36 -3.90 16.99
N ALA A 270 -3.02 -5.11 16.56
CA ALA A 270 -2.26 -6.08 17.34
C ALA A 270 -0.91 -6.38 16.67
N LYS A 271 -0.01 -7.04 17.41
CA LYS A 271 1.28 -7.50 16.86
C LYS A 271 1.03 -8.53 15.75
N ILE A 272 1.76 -8.45 14.64
CA ILE A 272 1.66 -9.34 13.47
C ILE A 272 1.63 -10.83 13.85
N ASN A 273 2.43 -11.21 14.86
CA ASN A 273 2.56 -12.58 15.36
C ASN A 273 1.60 -12.94 16.51
N THR A 274 0.53 -12.16 16.72
CA THR A 274 -0.50 -12.47 17.75
C THR A 274 -1.26 -13.76 17.39
N LEU A 275 -1.42 -14.04 16.10
CA LEU A 275 -2.00 -15.28 15.59
C LEU A 275 -0.92 -16.21 15.04
N ASP A 276 -1.22 -17.50 15.03
CA ASP A 276 -0.44 -18.55 14.37
C ASP A 276 -1.33 -19.29 13.36
N PRO A 277 -0.96 -19.35 12.06
CA PRO A 277 0.16 -18.61 11.45
C PRO A 277 -0.01 -17.09 11.55
N ALA A 278 1.11 -16.37 11.61
CA ALA A 278 1.14 -14.91 11.61
C ALA A 278 0.51 -14.35 10.33
N ASP A 279 -0.21 -13.24 10.45
CA ASP A 279 -0.99 -12.65 9.37
C ASP A 279 -0.93 -11.11 9.49
N SER A 280 -0.35 -10.45 8.48
CA SER A 280 0.07 -9.04 8.53
C SER A 280 -0.79 -8.17 7.62
N ALA A 281 -0.99 -6.93 8.04
CA ALA A 281 -1.78 -5.96 7.31
C ALA A 281 -1.20 -4.55 7.41
N VAL A 282 -1.46 -3.76 6.37
CA VAL A 282 -1.26 -2.32 6.34
C VAL A 282 -2.61 -1.64 6.21
N THR A 283 -2.89 -0.68 7.10
CA THR A 283 -4.09 0.15 7.01
C THR A 283 -3.71 1.61 6.82
N MET A 284 -4.23 2.23 5.77
CA MET A 284 -4.01 3.64 5.44
C MET A 284 -5.30 4.43 5.67
N TYR A 285 -5.18 5.56 6.33
CA TYR A 285 -6.29 6.45 6.67
C TYR A 285 -6.02 7.85 6.12
N TRP A 286 -6.98 8.36 5.35
CA TRP A 286 -7.14 9.76 5.04
C TRP A 286 -8.25 10.27 5.96
N GLU A 287 -7.85 10.91 7.07
CA GLU A 287 -8.77 11.29 8.13
C GLU A 287 -9.93 12.18 7.60
N PRO A 288 -11.11 12.16 8.24
CA PRO A 288 -12.25 12.91 7.76
C PRO A 288 -11.97 14.42 7.69
N THR A 289 -12.19 15.00 6.52
CA THR A 289 -12.06 16.45 6.30
C THR A 289 -13.30 17.01 5.63
N LEU A 290 -13.51 18.32 5.78
CA LEU A 290 -14.61 19.04 5.17
C LEU A 290 -14.44 19.07 3.64
N ILE A 291 -15.42 18.56 2.91
CA ILE A 291 -15.56 18.70 1.46
C ILE A 291 -16.81 19.54 1.20
N LEU A 292 -16.61 20.76 0.67
CA LEU A 292 -17.68 21.68 0.31
C LEU A 292 -18.53 21.12 -0.86
N PRO A 293 -19.76 21.64 -1.07
CA PRO A 293 -20.58 21.32 -2.23
C PRO A 293 -19.81 21.39 -3.54
N PHE A 294 -19.95 20.36 -4.37
CA PHE A 294 -19.33 20.25 -5.70
C PHE A 294 -17.79 20.32 -5.68
N LYS A 295 -17.18 20.06 -4.52
CA LYS A 295 -15.72 19.93 -4.39
C LYS A 295 -15.30 18.49 -4.30
N THR A 296 -14.01 18.30 -4.55
CA THR A 296 -13.39 16.99 -4.65
C THR A 296 -12.17 16.89 -3.75
N ARG A 297 -11.94 15.70 -3.23
CA ARG A 297 -10.71 15.26 -2.58
C ARG A 297 -10.14 14.08 -3.34
N GLU A 298 -8.83 14.05 -3.55
CA GLU A 298 -8.16 12.96 -4.25
C GLU A 298 -7.12 12.31 -3.36
N VAL A 299 -7.28 11.01 -3.15
CA VAL A 299 -6.46 10.21 -2.25
C VAL A 299 -5.95 8.98 -2.99
N GLY A 300 -4.83 8.42 -2.54
CA GLY A 300 -4.36 7.17 -3.11
C GLY A 300 -2.94 6.81 -2.73
N TYR A 301 -2.51 5.66 -3.26
CA TYR A 301 -1.22 5.05 -3.01
C TYR A 301 -0.79 4.26 -4.25
N SER A 302 0.47 3.85 -4.31
CA SER A 302 0.91 2.87 -5.29
C SER A 302 1.55 1.68 -4.60
N TYR A 303 1.29 0.49 -5.14
CA TYR A 303 1.74 -0.77 -4.57
C TYR A 303 2.29 -1.66 -5.68
N GLY A 304 3.49 -2.17 -5.49
CA GLY A 304 4.24 -2.82 -6.57
C GLY A 304 5.45 -3.61 -6.09
N LEU A 305 6.20 -4.14 -7.05
CA LEU A 305 7.50 -4.71 -6.75
C LEU A 305 8.48 -3.61 -6.36
N GLY A 306 9.17 -3.85 -5.25
CA GLY A 306 10.30 -3.05 -4.81
C GLY A 306 11.61 -3.71 -5.18
N THR A 307 12.67 -2.90 -5.18
CA THR A 307 14.04 -3.39 -5.19
C THR A 307 14.76 -2.92 -3.95
N PHE A 308 15.82 -3.64 -3.64
CA PHE A 308 16.71 -3.32 -2.56
C PHE A 308 18.12 -3.72 -3.00
N ALA A 309 19.08 -2.80 -2.92
CA ALA A 309 20.49 -3.09 -3.19
C ALA A 309 21.14 -3.58 -1.89
N GLY A 310 21.53 -4.84 -1.80
CA GLY A 310 22.13 -5.40 -0.58
C GLY A 310 23.20 -6.46 -0.83
N SER A 311 23.53 -6.73 -2.09
CA SER A 311 24.44 -7.82 -2.46
C SER A 311 25.90 -7.45 -2.27
N GLN A 312 26.26 -6.16 -2.34
CA GLN A 312 27.64 -5.69 -2.18
C GLN A 312 28.00 -5.46 -0.69
N GLY A 313 27.00 -5.11 0.12
CA GLY A 313 27.12 -4.79 1.53
C GLY A 313 27.19 -6.01 2.44
N GLN A 314 27.16 -7.23 1.88
CA GLN A 314 27.36 -8.50 2.58
C GLN A 314 26.47 -8.65 3.84
N GLY A 315 25.28 -8.05 3.81
CA GLY A 315 24.28 -8.12 4.89
C GLY A 315 24.49 -7.12 6.00
N GLN A 316 25.56 -6.32 5.90
CA GLN A 316 25.81 -5.21 6.80
C GLN A 316 25.27 -3.89 6.26
N LEU A 317 25.32 -3.72 4.95
CA LEU A 317 24.79 -2.54 4.26
C LEU A 317 23.86 -2.93 3.13
N ALA A 318 22.95 -2.01 2.87
CA ALA A 318 21.69 -2.31 2.26
C ALA A 318 21.06 -0.95 1.89
N LEU A 319 20.64 -0.69 0.64
CA LEU A 319 20.10 0.59 0.14
C LEU A 319 18.75 0.44 -0.57
N THR A 320 17.85 1.39 -0.31
CA THR A 320 16.57 1.56 -1.00
C THR A 320 16.21 3.03 -1.07
N ALA A 321 15.28 3.39 -1.95
CA ALA A 321 14.80 4.76 -2.06
C ALA A 321 13.32 4.81 -2.45
N GLY A 322 12.61 5.84 -2.02
CA GLY A 322 11.24 6.07 -2.44
C GLY A 322 10.81 7.52 -2.28
N GLY A 323 9.78 7.92 -3.02
CA GLY A 323 9.34 9.31 -3.15
C GLY A 323 9.27 9.72 -4.62
N SER A 324 9.49 11.00 -4.90
CA SER A 324 9.41 11.55 -6.26
C SER A 324 10.76 11.50 -6.98
N PHE A 325 10.90 10.57 -7.93
CA PHE A 325 12.04 10.48 -8.85
C PHE A 325 11.85 11.32 -10.13
N ALA A 326 11.24 12.48 -9.98
CA ALA A 326 11.09 13.45 -11.06
C ALA A 326 12.15 14.55 -10.96
N PRO A 327 12.43 15.30 -12.05
CA PRO A 327 13.24 16.51 -11.96
C PRO A 327 12.74 17.47 -10.86
N ASN A 328 13.64 17.94 -10.01
CA ASN A 328 13.34 18.71 -8.79
C ASN A 328 12.44 18.00 -7.76
N GLY A 329 12.13 16.72 -7.95
CA GLY A 329 11.36 15.90 -7.03
C GLY A 329 12.13 15.63 -5.74
N GLU A 330 11.38 15.49 -4.64
CA GLU A 330 11.93 15.08 -3.36
C GLU A 330 11.70 13.59 -3.12
N PHE A 331 12.73 12.89 -2.68
CA PHE A 331 12.68 11.48 -2.33
C PHE A 331 13.54 11.20 -1.10
N THR A 332 13.31 10.06 -0.48
CA THR A 332 14.08 9.57 0.66
C THR A 332 14.94 8.40 0.21
N LEU A 333 16.26 8.52 0.39
CA LEU A 333 17.20 7.41 0.32
C LEU A 333 17.34 6.81 1.72
N THR A 334 17.32 5.50 1.84
CA THR A 334 17.46 4.81 3.12
C THR A 334 18.50 3.71 3.04
N ALA A 335 19.49 3.78 3.92
CA ALA A 335 20.42 2.71 4.19
C ALA A 335 19.95 1.87 5.37
N TYR A 336 20.07 0.56 5.26
CA TYR A 336 19.93 -0.37 6.38
C TYR A 336 21.31 -0.83 6.81
N VAL A 337 21.52 -0.80 8.12
CA VAL A 337 22.82 -1.03 8.74
C VAL A 337 22.70 -2.15 9.77
N SER A 338 23.64 -3.09 9.73
CA SER A 338 23.79 -4.19 10.68
C SER A 338 25.27 -4.43 10.97
N GLY A 339 25.61 -5.01 12.14
CA GLY A 339 27.00 -5.38 12.46
C GLY A 339 27.96 -4.20 12.72
N HIS A 340 27.42 -3.01 12.93
CA HIS A 340 28.17 -1.78 13.24
C HIS A 340 27.94 -1.32 14.67
N THR A 341 28.89 -0.54 15.19
CA THR A 341 28.93 -0.04 16.56
C THR A 341 28.95 1.48 16.57
N SER A 342 28.83 2.09 17.75
CA SER A 342 28.96 3.54 17.96
C SER A 342 30.31 4.14 17.54
N LYS A 343 31.33 3.31 17.30
CA LYS A 343 32.65 3.72 16.80
C LYS A 343 32.73 3.82 15.29
N ASP A 344 31.75 3.24 14.59
CA ASP A 344 31.73 3.19 13.15
C ASP A 344 31.01 4.41 12.55
N THR A 345 31.28 4.71 11.28
CA THR A 345 30.57 5.77 10.53
C THR A 345 30.04 5.23 9.21
N LEU A 346 29.03 5.91 8.67
CA LEU A 346 28.51 5.69 7.33
C LEU A 346 28.55 6.99 6.53
N ASP A 347 29.25 6.94 5.40
CA ASP A 347 29.41 8.04 4.47
C ASP A 347 28.46 7.83 3.27
N LEU A 348 27.65 8.84 2.95
CA LEU A 348 26.84 8.94 1.74
C LEU A 348 27.60 9.77 0.69
N ILE A 349 27.88 9.15 -0.46
CA ILE A 349 28.47 9.83 -1.62
C ILE A 349 27.32 10.32 -2.49
N LEU A 350 27.05 11.62 -2.42
CA LEU A 350 25.96 12.28 -3.13
C LEU A 350 26.37 12.60 -4.59
N PRO A 351 25.62 12.17 -5.61
CA PRO A 351 25.87 12.56 -7.00
C PRO A 351 25.74 14.07 -7.21
N GLU A 352 26.44 14.59 -8.22
CA GLU A 352 26.37 16.00 -8.57
C GLU A 352 24.93 16.45 -8.90
N GLY A 353 24.59 17.68 -8.49
CA GLY A 353 23.28 18.30 -8.76
C GLY A 353 22.17 17.95 -7.76
N PHE A 354 22.34 16.93 -6.92
CA PHE A 354 21.40 16.64 -5.83
C PHE A 354 21.61 17.57 -4.64
N LYS A 355 20.52 17.84 -3.91
CA LYS A 355 20.58 18.60 -2.66
C LYS A 355 20.13 17.73 -1.49
N LEU A 356 20.92 17.73 -0.42
CA LEU A 356 20.53 17.14 0.85
C LEU A 356 19.58 18.09 1.57
N ILE A 357 18.35 17.64 1.82
CA ILE A 357 17.31 18.39 2.54
C ILE A 357 17.34 18.04 4.03
N GLU A 358 17.42 16.75 4.35
CA GLU A 358 17.50 16.25 5.74
C GLU A 358 18.51 15.08 5.82
N GLY A 359 19.22 14.99 6.94
CA GLY A 359 20.26 13.98 7.20
C GLY A 359 21.67 14.56 7.19
N SER A 360 22.69 13.70 7.12
CA SER A 360 24.10 14.11 7.07
C SER A 360 24.91 13.20 6.16
N LEU A 361 25.80 13.78 5.35
CA LEU A 361 26.65 13.00 4.43
C LEU A 361 27.59 12.05 5.16
N LYS A 362 27.93 12.35 6.42
CA LYS A 362 28.68 11.47 7.31
C LYS A 362 27.90 11.31 8.60
N THR A 363 27.55 10.08 8.95
CA THR A 363 26.72 9.77 10.10
C THR A 363 27.45 8.80 11.03
N SER A 364 27.53 9.14 12.32
CA SER A 364 27.98 8.19 13.34
C SER A 364 26.95 7.09 13.51
N LEU A 365 27.42 5.85 13.50
CA LEU A 365 26.57 4.69 13.72
C LEU A 365 26.31 4.52 15.21
N ARG A 366 25.43 3.58 15.56
CA ARG A 366 25.09 3.26 16.95
C ARG A 366 25.26 1.78 17.23
N ASP A 367 25.44 1.46 18.50
CA ASP A 367 25.39 0.08 18.97
C ASP A 367 23.97 -0.44 18.83
N SER A 368 23.80 -1.50 18.05
CA SER A 368 22.52 -2.15 17.86
C SER A 368 22.74 -3.64 17.60
N GLN A 369 21.97 -4.48 18.29
CA GLN A 369 21.94 -5.93 18.02
C GLN A 369 21.02 -6.28 16.86
N SER A 370 20.25 -5.30 16.38
CA SER A 370 19.26 -5.40 15.32
C SER A 370 19.64 -4.50 14.15
N LYS A 371 19.03 -4.77 13.00
CA LYS A 371 19.19 -3.94 11.79
C LYS A 371 18.46 -2.62 12.00
N TYR A 372 19.03 -1.49 11.58
CA TYR A 372 18.36 -0.20 11.67
C TYR A 372 18.52 0.64 10.41
N ALA A 373 17.65 1.64 10.23
CA ALA A 373 17.68 2.53 9.08
C ALA A 373 18.42 3.85 9.36
N ILE A 374 19.10 4.35 8.35
CA ILE A 374 19.57 5.74 8.23
C ILE A 374 18.95 6.31 6.96
N SER A 375 18.26 7.44 7.07
CA SER A 375 17.55 8.05 5.95
C SER A 375 18.08 9.44 5.64
N TRP A 376 18.06 9.77 4.34
CA TRP A 376 18.37 11.09 3.82
C TRP A 376 17.22 11.56 2.95
N LYS A 377 16.69 12.74 3.24
CA LYS A 377 15.74 13.40 2.35
C LYS A 377 16.54 14.21 1.34
N LEU A 378 16.29 13.97 0.06
CA LEU A 378 17.06 14.48 -1.07
C LEU A 378 16.14 15.17 -2.06
N LYS A 379 16.67 16.19 -2.75
CA LYS A 379 16.02 16.81 -3.90
C LYS A 379 16.83 16.53 -5.17
N ALA A 380 16.15 15.98 -6.17
CA ALA A 380 16.72 15.65 -7.46
C ALA A 380 17.13 16.91 -8.26
N PRO A 381 18.11 16.80 -9.17
CA PRO A 381 18.43 17.87 -10.11
C PRO A 381 17.26 18.16 -11.05
N SER A 382 17.35 19.27 -11.80
CA SER A 382 16.37 19.62 -12.85
C SER A 382 16.52 18.80 -14.12
N SER A 383 17.65 18.10 -14.29
CA SER A 383 17.93 17.24 -15.43
C SER A 383 17.48 15.80 -15.19
N GLU A 384 17.00 15.15 -16.24
CA GLU A 384 16.81 13.71 -16.25
C GLU A 384 18.17 12.99 -16.36
N GLY A 385 18.24 11.77 -15.84
CA GLY A 385 19.48 10.98 -15.87
C GLY A 385 19.44 9.79 -14.91
N ASP A 386 20.49 8.97 -14.99
CA ASP A 386 20.69 7.81 -14.10
C ASP A 386 21.86 8.12 -13.18
N PHE A 387 21.60 8.07 -11.87
CA PHE A 387 22.52 8.59 -10.87
C PHE A 387 22.88 7.50 -9.84
N PRO A 388 24.15 7.09 -9.75
CA PRO A 388 24.58 6.09 -8.79
C PRO A 388 24.77 6.69 -7.39
N PHE A 389 23.93 6.30 -6.44
CA PHE A 389 24.11 6.62 -5.03
C PHE A 389 24.95 5.55 -4.37
N LYS A 390 25.99 5.96 -3.63
CA LYS A 390 26.88 5.02 -2.94
C LYS A 390 26.93 5.33 -1.46
N ILE A 391 26.96 4.29 -0.65
CA ILE A 391 27.30 4.39 0.77
C ILE A 391 28.55 3.57 1.06
N GLN A 392 29.33 4.01 2.04
CA GLN A 392 30.49 3.29 2.52
C GLN A 392 30.59 3.43 4.03
N SER A 393 30.78 2.31 4.74
CA SER A 393 31.08 2.37 6.17
C SER A 393 32.58 2.45 6.45
N SER A 394 32.94 2.89 7.66
CA SER A 394 34.33 2.88 8.15
C SER A 394 34.95 1.47 8.21
N LYS A 395 34.13 0.41 8.14
CA LYS A 395 34.57 -0.99 8.03
C LYS A 395 34.77 -1.46 6.59
N ASN A 396 34.72 -0.54 5.62
CA ASN A 396 34.87 -0.80 4.18
C ASN A 396 33.76 -1.63 3.53
N PHE A 397 32.60 -1.81 4.20
CA PHE A 397 31.40 -2.28 3.51
C PHE A 397 30.88 -1.17 2.60
N LYS A 398 30.41 -1.54 1.42
CA LYS A 398 29.88 -0.61 0.42
C LYS A 398 28.59 -1.14 -0.16
N GLU A 399 27.71 -0.23 -0.53
CA GLU A 399 26.51 -0.56 -1.28
C GLU A 399 26.20 0.59 -2.25
N GLU A 400 25.57 0.25 -3.36
CA GLU A 400 25.24 1.21 -4.41
C GLU A 400 23.86 0.94 -4.99
N ILE A 401 23.11 2.00 -5.26
CA ILE A 401 21.82 1.94 -5.96
C ILE A 401 21.77 2.99 -7.07
N GLU A 402 21.31 2.59 -8.25
CA GLU A 402 21.04 3.52 -9.35
C GLU A 402 19.64 4.13 -9.16
N ILE A 403 19.57 5.47 -9.11
CA ILE A 403 18.31 6.21 -9.07
C ILE A 403 18.11 6.91 -10.42
N ARG A 404 16.97 6.63 -11.05
CA ARG A 404 16.62 7.19 -12.35
C ARG A 404 15.68 8.38 -12.19
N ILE A 405 16.14 9.56 -12.57
CA ILE A 405 15.32 10.77 -12.60
C ILE A 405 14.72 10.93 -13.98
N ARG A 406 13.38 10.95 -14.06
CA ARG A 406 12.61 11.10 -15.31
C ARG A 406 11.37 11.96 -15.06
N LYS A 407 10.94 12.77 -16.04
CA LYS A 407 9.71 13.56 -15.94
C LYS A 407 8.55 12.64 -15.62
N ALA A 408 7.77 13.03 -14.61
CA ALA A 408 6.56 12.32 -14.25
C ALA A 408 5.59 12.38 -15.43
N ILE A 409 5.39 11.24 -16.10
CA ILE A 409 4.53 11.18 -17.26
C ILE A 409 3.03 11.30 -16.87
N LEU A 410 2.74 11.25 -15.57
CA LEU A 410 1.40 11.32 -14.98
C LEU A 410 0.81 12.75 -14.96
N GLY A 411 1.62 13.81 -15.10
CA GLY A 411 1.16 15.19 -14.92
C GLY A 411 0.20 15.74 -15.98
N GLY A 412 0.15 15.14 -17.18
CA GLY A 412 -0.70 15.57 -18.29
C GLY A 412 -1.94 14.69 -18.54
N VAL A 413 -2.17 13.70 -17.68
CA VAL A 413 -3.12 12.58 -17.93
C VAL A 413 -4.43 12.75 -17.20
N PHE A 414 -4.44 13.58 -16.15
CA PHE A 414 -5.54 13.66 -15.19
C PHE A 414 -6.12 15.08 -15.07
N GLY A 415 -5.87 15.92 -16.09
CA GLY A 415 -6.48 17.25 -16.25
C GLY A 415 -7.88 17.18 -16.85
#